data_AF-A0A5C2FNK0-F1
#
_entry.id   AF-A0A5C2FNK0-F1
#
_cell.length_a   1.000
_cell.length_b   1.000
_cell.length_c   1.000
_cell.angle_alpha   90.00
_cell.angle_beta   90.00
_cell.angle_gamma   90.00
#
_symmetry.space_group_name_H-M   'P 1'
#
loop_
_entity.id
_entity.type
_entity.pdbx_description
1 polymer ?
#
loop_
_entity_poly.entity_id
_entity_poly.type
_entity_poly.pdbx_seq_one_letter_code
_entity_poly.pdbx_strand_id
1 'polypeptide(L)'
;MTRATESVNDAMGMVSIHSRAALVAMLDPVTGQLRMLHVTTPQAALKKVGATPPGRTMGDLFEQLASALIIELRVKFWKHTAVAHLVPPCAAMMHGHDSRGSCFPRVKQPPATSVQAVALP
;
A
#
# COMPACT_ATOMS: atom_id res chain seq x y z
N MET A 1 3.07 -0.86 11.67
CA MET A 1 3.73 0.34 11.12
C MET A 1 5.23 0.07 11.19
N THR A 2 5.99 0.35 10.13
CA THR A 2 7.44 0.07 10.07
C THR A 2 8.25 1.30 10.47
N ARG A 3 9.51 1.10 10.88
CA ARG A 3 10.45 2.19 11.19
C ARG A 3 11.31 2.52 9.98
N ALA A 4 11.72 3.78 9.82
CA ALA A 4 12.61 4.18 8.73
C ALA A 4 13.93 3.41 8.70
N THR A 5 14.47 3.06 9.88
CA THR A 5 15.70 2.28 10.03
C THR A 5 15.50 0.76 9.92
N GLU A 6 14.25 0.28 9.81
CA GLU A 6 13.96 -1.14 9.66
C GLU A 6 14.43 -1.62 8.27
N SER A 7 14.91 -2.85 8.19
CA SER A 7 15.35 -3.39 6.91
C SER A 7 14.15 -3.70 6.01
N VAL A 8 14.28 -3.46 4.70
CA VAL A 8 13.22 -3.80 3.73
C VAL A 8 12.90 -5.29 3.77
N ASN A 9 13.91 -6.15 3.99
CA ASN A 9 13.72 -7.59 4.04
C ASN A 9 12.89 -8.02 5.26
N ASP A 10 13.02 -7.36 6.42
CA ASP A 10 12.23 -7.70 7.60
C ASP A 10 10.79 -7.22 7.45
N ALA A 11 10.61 -5.96 7.04
CA ALA A 11 9.29 -5.37 6.80
C ALA A 11 8.50 -6.18 5.76
N MET A 12 9.12 -6.49 4.62
CA MET A 12 8.48 -7.27 3.56
C MET A 12 8.43 -8.76 3.88
N GLY A 13 9.30 -9.27 4.76
CA GLY A 13 9.19 -10.61 5.32
C GLY A 13 7.85 -10.80 6.02
N MET A 14 7.43 -9.81 6.81
CA MET A 14 6.10 -9.80 7.43
C MET A 14 4.98 -9.74 6.40
N VAL A 15 5.10 -8.88 5.37
CA VAL A 15 4.14 -8.83 4.25
C VAL A 15 4.01 -10.17 3.53
N SER A 16 5.12 -10.89 3.39
CA SER A 16 5.18 -12.19 2.71
C SER A 16 4.29 -13.25 3.36
N ILE A 17 4.12 -13.20 4.69
CA ILE A 17 3.30 -14.17 5.44
C ILE A 17 1.84 -14.13 4.99
N HIS A 18 1.35 -12.95 4.61
CA HIS A 18 -0.07 -12.75 4.32
C HIS A 18 -0.47 -13.09 2.88
N SER A 19 0.49 -13.35 1.98
CA SER A 19 0.27 -13.73 0.56
C SER A 19 -0.76 -12.86 -0.19
N ARG A 20 -0.90 -11.60 0.23
CA ARG A 20 -1.86 -10.62 -0.30
C ARG A 20 -1.16 -9.27 -0.49
N ALA A 21 -1.78 -8.40 -1.27
CA ALA A 21 -1.33 -7.02 -1.34
C ALA A 21 -1.45 -6.37 0.04
N ALA A 22 -0.50 -5.50 0.36
CA ALA A 22 -0.40 -4.90 1.69
C ALA A 22 -0.11 -3.40 1.59
N LEU A 23 -0.67 -2.64 2.53
CA LEU A 23 -0.29 -1.27 2.78
C LEU A 23 0.77 -1.24 3.87
N VAL A 24 1.93 -0.68 3.56
CA VAL A 24 3.01 -0.47 4.52
C VAL A 24 3.04 1.00 4.86
N ALA A 25 2.91 1.29 6.15
CA ALA A 25 2.88 2.64 6.69
C ALA A 25 4.17 2.92 7.48
N MET A 26 4.73 4.11 7.29
CA MET A 26 5.90 4.63 7.98
C MET A 26 5.65 6.09 8.37
N LEU A 27 6.07 6.49 9.57
CA LEU A 27 6.17 7.90 9.92
C LEU A 27 7.51 8.43 9.42
N ASP A 28 7.45 9.51 8.65
CA ASP A 28 8.65 10.23 8.24
C ASP A 28 9.37 10.78 9.48
N PRO A 29 10.66 10.44 9.70
CA PRO A 29 11.35 10.80 10.94
C PRO A 29 11.64 12.29 11.08
N VAL A 30 11.59 13.07 9.99
CA VAL A 30 11.90 14.50 9.97
C VAL A 30 10.62 15.33 10.15
N THR A 31 9.58 15.01 9.38
CA THR A 31 8.33 15.76 9.29
C THR A 31 7.22 15.20 10.17
N GLY A 32 7.37 13.98 10.68
CA GLY A 32 6.33 13.26 11.43
C GLY A 32 5.12 12.85 10.59
N GLN A 33 5.16 13.07 9.28
CA GLN A 33 4.03 12.80 8.38
C GLN A 33 3.90 11.30 8.09
N LEU A 34 2.66 10.82 7.98
CA LEU A 34 2.37 9.46 7.58
C LEU A 34 2.63 9.27 6.09
N ARG A 35 3.57 8.38 5.77
CA ARG A 35 3.83 7.92 4.40
C ARG A 35 3.36 6.49 4.26
N MET A 36 2.67 6.21 3.16
CA MET A 36 2.15 4.89 2.85
C MET A 36 2.63 4.42 1.49
N LEU A 37 2.92 3.13 1.40
CA LEU A 37 3.14 2.46 0.12
C LEU A 37 2.19 1.27 0.01
N HIS A 38 1.75 1.00 -1.20
CA HIS A 38 1.00 -0.19 -1.53
C HIS A 38 1.92 -1.18 -2.24
N VAL A 39 2.03 -2.39 -1.69
CA VAL A 39 2.79 -3.50 -2.26
C VAL A 39 1.82 -4.51 -2.85
N THR A 40 2.02 -4.85 -4.12
CA THR A 40 1.25 -5.93 -4.75
C THR A 40 1.72 -7.30 -4.26
N THR A 41 0.93 -8.33 -4.54
CA THR A 41 1.45 -9.70 -4.45
C THR A 41 2.58 -9.92 -5.48
N PRO A 42 3.55 -10.80 -5.20
CA PRO A 42 4.53 -11.21 -6.19
C PRO A 42 3.84 -11.88 -7.39
N GLN A 43 4.14 -11.44 -8.62
CA GLN A 43 3.47 -11.91 -9.84
C GLN A 43 4.44 -12.60 -10.80
N ALA A 44 4.08 -13.80 -11.26
CA ALA A 44 4.89 -14.57 -12.20
C ALA A 44 4.96 -13.96 -13.61
N ALA A 45 4.00 -13.12 -13.97
CA ALA A 45 3.97 -12.41 -15.26
C ALA A 45 4.99 -11.26 -15.34
N LEU A 46 5.52 -10.78 -14.21
CA LEU A 46 6.49 -9.70 -14.19
C LEU A 46 7.90 -10.24 -14.40
N LYS A 47 8.75 -9.41 -15.04
CA LYS A 47 10.18 -9.70 -15.18
C LYS A 47 10.79 -9.89 -13.79
N LYS A 48 11.51 -10.99 -13.60
CA LYS A 48 12.17 -11.30 -12.32
C LYS A 48 13.34 -10.34 -12.11
N VAL A 49 13.22 -9.44 -11.14
CA VAL A 49 14.29 -8.51 -10.78
C VAL A 49 15.28 -9.12 -9.78
N GLY A 50 16.41 -8.45 -9.60
CA GLY A 50 17.40 -8.80 -8.58
C GLY A 50 16.78 -8.76 -7.18
N ALA A 51 17.28 -9.62 -6.28
CA ALA A 51 16.88 -9.53 -4.88
C ALA A 51 17.36 -8.21 -4.29
N THR A 52 16.55 -7.64 -3.41
CA THR A 52 16.85 -6.38 -2.71
C THR A 52 18.14 -6.54 -1.92
N PRO A 53 19.11 -5.63 -2.07
CA PRO A 53 20.40 -5.76 -1.40
C PRO A 53 20.22 -5.79 0.13
N PRO A 54 21.04 -6.58 0.84
CA PRO A 54 21.04 -6.56 2.29
C PRO A 54 21.45 -5.17 2.80
N GLY A 55 20.86 -4.74 3.91
CA GLY A 55 21.13 -3.43 4.51
C GLY A 55 20.28 -2.27 3.97
N ARG A 56 19.50 -2.49 2.89
CA ARG A 56 18.55 -1.47 2.43
C ARG A 56 17.44 -1.26 3.47
N THR A 57 17.19 0.00 3.84
CA THR A 57 16.18 0.35 4.84
C THR A 57 14.85 0.77 4.21
N MET A 58 13.78 0.75 5.00
CA MET A 58 12.47 1.26 4.57
C MET A 58 12.54 2.76 4.25
N GLY A 59 13.33 3.55 4.99
CA GLY A 59 13.57 4.96 4.66
C GLY A 59 14.10 5.14 3.24
N ASP A 60 15.15 4.39 2.87
CA ASP A 60 15.72 4.43 1.51
C ASP A 60 14.71 3.99 0.43
N LEU A 61 13.80 3.08 0.78
CA LEU A 61 12.74 2.63 -0.10
C LEU A 61 11.73 3.74 -0.38
N PHE A 62 11.28 4.43 0.67
CA PHE A 62 10.35 5.55 0.57
C PHE A 62 10.97 6.74 -0.17
N GLU A 63 12.25 7.05 0.05
CA GLU A 63 12.95 8.12 -0.68
C GLU A 63 13.12 7.81 -2.16
N GLN A 64 13.45 6.56 -2.52
CA GLN A 64 13.46 6.16 -3.94
C GLN A 64 12.07 6.28 -4.57
N LEU A 65 11.03 5.86 -3.84
CA LEU A 65 9.63 5.96 -4.29
C LEU A 65 9.14 7.41 -4.42
N ALA A 66 9.67 8.34 -3.63
CA ALA A 66 9.36 9.77 -3.78
C ALA A 66 9.81 10.31 -5.15
N SER A 67 10.88 9.76 -5.73
CA SER A 67 11.38 10.16 -7.04
C SER A 67 10.73 9.39 -8.21
N ALA A 68 10.46 8.10 -8.02
CA ALA A 68 10.01 7.21 -9.10
C ALA A 68 8.50 6.88 -9.10
N LEU A 69 7.79 7.17 -7.99
CA LEU A 69 6.39 6.80 -7.67
C LEU A 69 6.08 5.31 -7.63
N ILE A 70 6.72 4.51 -8.47
CA ILE A 70 6.56 3.06 -8.63
C ILE A 70 7.94 2.42 -8.71
N ILE A 71 8.13 1.32 -8.00
CA ILE A 71 9.35 0.51 -8.09
C ILE A 71 9.00 -0.98 -8.17
N GLU A 72 9.82 -1.70 -8.91
CA GLU A 72 9.83 -3.16 -8.88
C GLU A 72 10.73 -3.63 -7.74
N LEU A 73 10.21 -4.54 -6.93
CA LEU A 73 10.89 -5.04 -5.75
C LEU A 73 10.82 -6.56 -5.71
N ARG A 74 11.95 -7.19 -5.39
CA ARG A 74 11.97 -8.60 -5.00
C ARG A 74 12.77 -8.74 -3.72
N VAL A 75 12.13 -9.20 -2.65
CA VAL A 75 12.81 -9.51 -1.39
C VAL A 75 13.21 -10.97 -1.32
N LYS A 76 14.11 -11.34 -0.40
CA LYS A 76 14.72 -12.70 -0.36
C LYS A 76 13.69 -13.83 -0.31
N PHE A 77 12.54 -13.57 0.31
CA PHE A 77 11.46 -14.55 0.52
C PHE A 77 10.52 -14.70 -0.68
N TRP A 78 10.65 -13.86 -1.72
CA TRP A 78 9.78 -13.90 -2.89
C TRP A 78 10.44 -14.57 -4.10
N LYS A 79 9.71 -15.52 -4.69
CA LYS A 79 10.11 -16.19 -5.94
C LYS A 79 9.99 -15.25 -7.15
N HIS A 80 9.01 -14.36 -7.14
CA HIS A 80 8.67 -13.44 -8.22
C HIS A 80 8.80 -11.98 -7.78
N THR A 81 8.74 -11.06 -8.75
CA THR A 81 8.76 -9.61 -8.51
C THR A 81 7.40 -9.14 -8.02
N ALA A 82 7.39 -8.22 -7.06
CA ALA A 82 6.24 -7.43 -6.68
C ALA A 82 6.46 -5.97 -7.09
N VAL A 83 5.39 -5.20 -7.15
CA VAL A 83 5.44 -3.77 -7.43
C VAL A 83 5.04 -3.04 -6.16
N ALA A 84 5.84 -2.04 -5.78
CA ALA A 84 5.49 -1.09 -4.75
C ALA A 84 5.22 0.26 -5.39
N HIS A 85 4.16 0.94 -4.96
CA HIS A 85 3.92 2.32 -5.34
C HIS A 85 3.58 3.17 -4.14
N LEU A 86 4.00 4.43 -4.20
CA LEU A 86 3.71 5.40 -3.16
C LEU A 86 2.23 5.77 -3.19
N VAL A 87 1.58 5.77 -2.03
CA VAL A 87 0.24 6.33 -1.90
C VAL A 87 0.39 7.84 -1.69
N PRO A 88 -0.16 8.69 -2.57
CA PRO A 88 -0.06 10.13 -2.42
C PRO A 88 -0.65 10.59 -1.09
N PRO A 89 -0.03 11.56 -0.39
CA PRO A 89 -0.57 12.09 0.84
C PRO A 89 -1.93 12.75 0.58
N CYS A 90 -2.86 12.57 1.52
CA CYS A 90 -4.17 13.20 1.49
C CYS A 90 -4.45 13.84 2.85
N ALA A 91 -5.41 14.76 2.90
CA ALA A 91 -5.70 15.54 4.12
C ALA A 91 -5.97 14.68 5.37
N ALA A 92 -6.53 13.47 5.18
CA ALA A 92 -6.77 12.50 6.24
C ALA A 92 -5.49 11.86 6.80
N MET A 93 -4.41 11.79 6.01
CA MET A 93 -3.10 11.31 6.46
C MET A 93 -2.27 12.39 7.17
N MET A 94 -2.61 13.66 6.96
CA MET A 94 -1.86 14.81 7.50
C MET A 94 -2.34 15.27 8.88
N HIS A 95 -3.58 14.94 9.25
CA HIS A 95 -4.11 15.23 10.58
C HIS A 95 -3.76 14.10 11.54
N GLY A 96 -2.60 14.24 12.17
CA GLY A 96 -2.24 13.44 13.34
C GLY A 96 -3.20 13.74 14.49
N HIS A 97 -4.09 12.78 14.80
CA HIS A 97 -4.73 12.62 16.09
C HIS A 97 -5.54 13.83 16.63
N ASP A 98 -6.52 14.33 15.87
CA ASP A 98 -7.71 14.97 16.44
C ASP A 98 -8.93 14.08 16.17
N SER A 99 -9.22 13.26 17.19
CA SER A 99 -10.53 12.72 17.57
C SER A 99 -11.54 12.25 16.50
N ARG A 100 -11.94 10.99 16.70
CA ARG A 100 -13.12 10.26 16.19
C ARG A 100 -13.04 9.76 14.76
N GLY A 101 -13.19 8.43 14.65
CA GLY A 101 -13.37 7.72 13.40
C GLY A 101 -14.45 8.38 12.55
N SER A 102 -14.02 9.02 11.47
CA SER A 102 -14.92 9.30 10.37
C SER A 102 -15.18 7.97 9.67
N CYS A 103 -16.36 7.41 9.95
CA CYS A 103 -16.97 6.46 9.04
C CYS A 103 -16.87 7.06 7.64
N PHE A 104 -16.15 6.40 6.74
CA PHE A 104 -16.35 6.60 5.32
C PHE A 104 -17.85 6.53 5.06
N PRO A 105 -18.49 7.56 4.46
CA PRO A 105 -19.88 7.43 4.08
C PRO A 105 -19.93 6.30 3.05
N ARG A 106 -20.46 5.16 3.47
CA ARG A 106 -20.84 4.07 2.57
C ARG A 106 -21.73 4.72 1.52
N VAL A 107 -21.22 4.82 0.28
CA VAL A 107 -22.00 5.29 -0.85
C VAL A 107 -23.23 4.39 -0.88
N LYS A 108 -24.40 4.95 -0.50
CA LYS A 108 -25.66 4.24 -0.60
C LYS A 108 -25.86 3.96 -2.08
N GLN A 109 -25.73 2.71 -2.45
CA GLN A 109 -26.12 2.19 -3.75
C GLN A 109 -27.52 2.73 -4.07
N PRO A 110 -27.74 3.39 -5.22
CA PRO A 110 -29.06 3.90 -5.55
C PRO A 110 -30.04 2.72 -5.60
N PRO A 111 -31.28 2.89 -5.09
CA PRO A 111 -32.23 1.80 -5.03
C PRO A 111 -32.47 1.27 -6.44
N ALA A 112 -32.37 -0.06 -6.59
CA ALA A 112 -32.73 -0.75 -7.81
C ALA A 112 -34.18 -0.35 -8.15
N THR A 113 -34.34 0.34 -9.29
CA THR A 113 -35.64 0.65 -9.86
C THR A 113 -36.36 -0.66 -10.12
N SER A 114 -37.31 -1.01 -9.25
CA SER A 114 -38.25 -2.09 -9.48
C SER A 114 -39.15 -1.66 -10.63
N VAL A 115 -38.89 -2.19 -11.82
CA VAL A 115 -39.79 -2.05 -12.96
C VAL A 115 -40.95 -3.01 -12.72
N GLN A 116 -42.08 -2.50 -12.21
CA GLN A 116 -43.33 -3.23 -12.23
C GLN A 116 -43.81 -3.33 -13.68
N ALA A 117 -43.85 -4.56 -14.19
CA ALA A 117 -44.53 -4.89 -15.43
C ALA A 117 -46.04 -4.68 -15.24
N VAL A 118 -46.57 -3.63 -15.87
CA VAL A 118 -48.01 -3.41 -16.01
C VAL A 118 -48.53 -4.39 -17.05
N ALA A 119 -49.30 -5.37 -16.58
CA ALA A 119 -50.20 -6.14 -17.43
C ALA A 119 -51.38 -5.24 -17.84
N LEU A 120 -51.70 -5.23 -19.12
CA LEU A 120 -52.88 -4.59 -19.71
C LEU A 120 -53.53 -5.57 -20.71
N PRO A 121 -54.85 -5.42 -20.96
CA PRO A 121 -55.86 -6.48 -20.97
C PRO A 121 -55.97 -7.31 -22.25
#